data_AF-A0A956LJ39-F1
#
_entry.id   AF-A0A956LJ39-F1
#
_cell.length_a   1.000
_cell.length_b   1.000
_cell.length_c   1.000
_cell.angle_alpha   90.00
_cell.angle_beta   90.00
_cell.angle_gamma   90.00
#
_symmetry.space_group_name_H-M   'P 1'
#
loop_
_entity.id
_entity.type
_entity.pdbx_description
1 polymer ?
#
loop_
_entity_poly.entity_id
_entity_poly.type
_entity_poly.pdbx_seq_one_letter_code
_entity_poly.pdbx_strand_id
1 'polypeptide(L)'
;MNLSRAHTLVADRQPQTAAVALAGGRLSAKTTATNSGKKFGKKFGKKFGKTSRRRRRGSGDVRSVGRVQTPTLSMLVERELAIRDFVPEDYLEVQATFRPRAPTRAHDDEGPVDAGLYVGTYYNPELNAAVHPAADSDVDPDARPGADATATAERVPDTRLPADGEQASAIVDRAQRGAAVIERVDRKQRSMPPPRLYDLTELQRHANRLFGFSAKRTLDLAQALYEKHKLISYPRTDSRHLSSDVAGTLGPIVDAIAAPYAAEGLVAQGSGATPRSKRYVDDGRVGDHHAIIPTSKSPGALDRDSPEGKIYDLICRRLLSIWHEDHLYATTTVITAITFPAPKPGADADADTGGPEPFVDRFRSRGTEVVREGWKVLDIKTRRRRGRGARGGDDAEDERDQPALPSGLARGQAQDVLDARAVEKQTRPPPRLSESTLLTAMETAGRALEDRELSDAMREKGLGTPATRAATIETLLERGYIERQGKSLHATPRGIELIAVVHEQVKSPALTGAWEHKLRQIERGAASFDAFMAEIEAFVRAVVSEVTGAPPRASTTVPSTATATSTATS
;
A
#
# COMPACT_ATOMS: atom_id res chain seq x y z
N MET A 1 -40.65 30.81 19.63
CA MET A 1 -40.42 30.93 18.17
C MET A 1 -38.97 30.55 17.89
N ASN A 2 -38.77 29.52 17.08
CA ASN A 2 -37.51 28.79 16.90
C ASN A 2 -36.53 29.53 15.99
N LEU A 3 -35.33 29.85 16.52
CA LEU A 3 -34.16 30.25 15.74
C LEU A 3 -33.43 29.00 15.24
N SER A 4 -33.46 28.80 13.93
CA SER A 4 -32.81 27.69 13.23
C SER A 4 -31.29 27.90 13.21
N ARG A 5 -30.53 26.97 13.81
CA ARG A 5 -29.06 26.95 13.79
C ARG A 5 -28.57 26.51 12.40
N ALA A 6 -28.00 27.43 11.63
CA ALA A 6 -27.14 27.11 10.50
C ALA A 6 -25.77 26.63 11.02
N HIS A 7 -25.35 25.44 10.62
CA HIS A 7 -23.99 24.93 10.88
C HIS A 7 -23.03 25.52 9.84
N THR A 8 -22.21 26.49 10.23
CA THR A 8 -21.09 27.02 9.43
C THR A 8 -19.90 26.05 9.50
N LEU A 9 -19.33 25.69 8.34
CA LEU A 9 -18.12 24.86 8.24
C LEU A 9 -16.89 25.72 8.56
N VAL A 10 -16.22 25.40 9.67
CA VAL A 10 -14.97 26.02 10.11
C VAL A 10 -13.93 24.91 10.19
N ALA A 11 -12.97 24.90 9.26
CA ALA A 11 -11.91 23.88 9.20
C ALA A 11 -10.87 24.05 10.34
N ASP A 12 -10.72 25.26 10.87
CA ASP A 12 -9.87 25.58 12.01
C ASP A 12 -10.55 26.63 12.91
N ARG A 13 -10.58 26.41 14.24
CA ARG A 13 -11.33 27.24 15.20
C ARG A 13 -10.54 28.45 15.72
N GLN A 14 -9.53 28.90 14.98
CA GLN A 14 -8.81 30.14 15.29
C GLN A 14 -9.59 31.36 14.75
N PRO A 15 -9.56 32.51 15.45
CA PRO A 15 -10.34 33.69 15.08
C PRO A 15 -9.95 34.28 13.71
N GLN A 16 -8.78 33.93 13.17
CA GLN A 16 -8.27 34.48 11.91
C GLN A 16 -8.74 33.74 10.64
N THR A 17 -9.17 32.47 10.75
CA THR A 17 -9.64 31.65 9.61
C THR A 17 -11.17 31.72 9.40
N ALA A 18 -11.91 32.26 10.37
CA ALA A 18 -13.37 32.33 10.34
C ALA A 18 -13.97 33.38 9.39
N ALA A 19 -13.19 34.36 8.92
CA ALA A 19 -13.68 35.51 8.16
C ALA A 19 -13.93 35.24 6.66
N VAL A 20 -13.46 34.12 6.10
CA VAL A 20 -13.46 33.87 4.64
C VAL A 20 -14.64 33.00 4.15
N ALA A 21 -15.42 32.39 5.05
CA ALA A 21 -16.40 31.36 4.70
C ALA A 21 -17.80 31.85 4.24
N LEU A 22 -17.98 33.14 3.93
CA LEU A 22 -19.29 33.75 3.62
C LEU A 22 -19.45 34.12 2.14
N ALA A 23 -19.42 33.14 1.23
CA ALA A 23 -20.02 33.27 -0.11
C ALA A 23 -20.19 31.91 -0.82
N GLY A 24 -21.41 31.55 -1.24
CA GLY A 24 -21.63 30.62 -2.36
C GLY A 24 -22.66 29.50 -2.17
N GLY A 25 -23.69 29.47 -3.03
CA GLY A 25 -24.81 28.51 -3.08
C GLY A 25 -24.50 27.05 -3.45
N ARG A 26 -23.29 26.54 -3.23
CA ARG A 26 -22.90 25.12 -3.49
C ARG A 26 -23.35 24.12 -2.41
N LEU A 27 -23.92 24.58 -1.29
CA LEU A 27 -24.24 23.72 -0.13
C LEU A 27 -25.43 22.76 -0.33
N SER A 28 -26.39 23.08 -1.22
CA SER A 28 -27.65 22.32 -1.35
C SER A 28 -27.47 20.96 -2.04
N ALA A 29 -26.71 20.89 -3.13
CA ALA A 29 -26.49 19.67 -3.90
C ALA A 29 -25.61 18.63 -3.14
N LYS A 30 -24.53 19.10 -2.50
CA LYS A 30 -23.59 18.27 -1.73
C LYS A 30 -24.24 17.62 -0.50
N THR A 31 -25.14 18.36 0.16
CA THR A 31 -25.96 17.85 1.27
C THR A 31 -26.92 16.76 0.81
N THR A 32 -27.54 16.93 -0.36
CA THR A 32 -28.48 15.97 -0.95
C THR A 32 -27.78 14.66 -1.34
N ALA A 33 -26.59 14.72 -1.96
CA ALA A 33 -25.79 13.55 -2.31
C ALA A 33 -25.32 12.78 -1.06
N THR A 34 -24.86 13.48 -0.03
CA THR A 34 -24.39 12.86 1.24
C THR A 34 -25.53 12.14 1.98
N ASN A 35 -26.70 12.79 2.07
CA ASN A 35 -27.88 12.18 2.70
C ASN A 35 -28.41 11.00 1.88
N SER A 36 -28.35 11.10 0.56
CA SER A 36 -28.69 10.04 -0.40
C SER A 36 -27.80 8.81 -0.21
N GLY A 37 -26.47 8.99 -0.13
CA GLY A 37 -25.51 7.91 0.13
C GLY A 37 -25.70 7.22 1.50
N LYS A 38 -26.02 7.99 2.56
CA LYS A 38 -26.35 7.44 3.89
C LYS A 38 -27.67 6.66 3.90
N LYS A 39 -28.72 7.20 3.27
CA LYS A 39 -30.04 6.56 3.16
C LYS A 39 -29.94 5.28 2.33
N PHE A 40 -29.13 5.30 1.27
CA PHE A 40 -28.80 4.15 0.43
C PHE A 40 -28.11 3.04 1.23
N GLY A 41 -26.99 3.32 1.91
CA GLY A 41 -26.25 2.31 2.69
C GLY A 41 -27.13 1.61 3.73
N LYS A 42 -28.00 2.38 4.42
CA LYS A 42 -28.98 1.83 5.38
C LYS A 42 -30.05 0.95 4.72
N LYS A 43 -30.59 1.34 3.55
CA LYS A 43 -31.61 0.56 2.83
C LYS A 43 -31.04 -0.75 2.27
N PHE A 44 -29.85 -0.70 1.68
CA PHE A 44 -29.18 -1.88 1.12
C PHE A 44 -28.94 -2.95 2.20
N GLY A 45 -28.31 -2.58 3.31
CA GLY A 45 -28.04 -3.51 4.42
C GLY A 45 -29.31 -4.09 5.06
N LYS A 46 -30.38 -3.29 5.20
CA LYS A 46 -31.67 -3.76 5.75
C LYS A 46 -32.38 -4.76 4.85
N LYS A 47 -32.36 -4.59 3.52
CA LYS A 47 -33.05 -5.51 2.60
C LYS A 47 -32.31 -6.85 2.49
N PHE A 48 -30.98 -6.84 2.37
CA PHE A 48 -30.16 -8.06 2.31
C PHE A 48 -30.08 -8.82 3.65
N GLY A 49 -29.98 -8.11 4.79
CA GLY A 49 -29.91 -8.75 6.10
C GLY A 49 -31.21 -9.44 6.53
N LYS A 50 -32.35 -9.11 5.92
CA LYS A 50 -33.64 -9.78 6.19
C LYS A 50 -33.82 -11.08 5.39
N THR A 51 -33.24 -11.18 4.19
CA THR A 51 -33.33 -12.36 3.33
C THR A 51 -32.39 -13.48 3.75
N SER A 52 -31.21 -13.16 4.33
CA SER A 52 -30.32 -14.16 4.95
C SER A 52 -30.95 -14.89 6.14
N ARG A 53 -31.95 -14.30 6.80
CA ARG A 53 -32.72 -14.87 7.92
C ARG A 53 -33.55 -16.09 7.51
N ARG A 54 -33.91 -16.24 6.24
CA ARG A 54 -34.89 -17.25 5.79
C ARG A 54 -34.31 -18.66 5.61
N ARG A 55 -32.98 -18.85 5.73
CA ARG A 55 -32.33 -20.13 5.42
C ARG A 55 -31.95 -21.02 6.63
N ARG A 56 -32.12 -20.59 7.88
CA ARG A 56 -31.94 -21.48 9.05
C ARG A 56 -32.90 -21.12 10.20
N ARG A 57 -33.88 -22.01 10.44
CA ARG A 57 -34.54 -22.16 11.75
C ARG A 57 -33.47 -22.72 12.69
N GLY A 58 -32.74 -21.89 13.44
CA GLY A 58 -31.74 -22.42 14.38
C GLY A 58 -30.82 -21.42 15.09
N SER A 59 -30.51 -20.25 14.54
CA SER A 59 -29.83 -19.21 15.32
C SER A 59 -30.32 -17.82 14.89
N GLY A 60 -30.69 -17.00 15.86
CA GLY A 60 -31.24 -15.65 15.65
C GLY A 60 -30.24 -14.61 15.13
N ASP A 61 -29.17 -15.06 14.47
CA ASP A 61 -28.02 -14.23 14.10
C ASP A 61 -28.24 -13.53 12.75
N VAL A 62 -28.35 -12.20 12.78
CA VAL A 62 -28.53 -11.39 11.57
C VAL A 62 -27.21 -11.32 10.79
N ARG A 63 -27.11 -12.08 9.70
CA ARG A 63 -25.99 -12.00 8.75
C ARG A 63 -26.13 -10.74 7.91
N SER A 64 -25.43 -9.68 8.29
CA SER A 64 -25.50 -8.37 7.65
C SER A 64 -24.42 -8.17 6.58
N VAL A 65 -24.87 -7.76 5.40
CA VAL A 65 -24.11 -7.54 4.15
C VAL A 65 -24.15 -6.05 3.82
N GLY A 66 -23.08 -5.48 3.26
CA GLY A 66 -23.02 -4.06 2.91
C GLY A 66 -21.97 -3.76 1.84
N ARG A 67 -22.19 -2.70 1.05
CA ARG A 67 -21.34 -2.38 -0.13
C ARG A 67 -19.85 -2.27 0.18
N VAL A 68 -19.49 -1.70 1.33
CA VAL A 68 -18.08 -1.51 1.72
C VAL A 68 -17.62 -2.70 2.56
N GLN A 69 -18.43 -3.04 3.57
CA GLN A 69 -18.12 -4.11 4.52
C GLN A 69 -17.90 -5.47 3.86
N THR A 70 -18.72 -5.84 2.86
CA THR A 70 -18.68 -7.15 2.25
C THR A 70 -17.45 -7.35 1.35
N PRO A 71 -17.10 -6.41 0.45
CA PRO A 71 -15.83 -6.49 -0.26
C PRO A 71 -14.60 -6.43 0.65
N THR A 72 -14.63 -5.64 1.74
CA THR A 72 -13.55 -5.65 2.74
C THR A 72 -13.39 -7.02 3.40
N LEU A 73 -14.50 -7.70 3.72
CA LEU A 73 -14.47 -9.06 4.24
C LEU A 73 -13.99 -10.05 3.17
N SER A 74 -14.37 -9.87 1.90
CA SER A 74 -13.93 -10.73 0.79
C SER A 74 -12.42 -10.73 0.66
N MET A 75 -11.77 -9.56 0.68
CA MET A 75 -10.30 -9.44 0.65
C MET A 75 -9.61 -10.24 1.76
N LEU A 76 -10.19 -10.25 2.96
CA LEU A 76 -9.66 -11.00 4.10
C LEU A 76 -9.90 -12.50 3.97
N VAL A 77 -11.08 -12.90 3.48
CA VAL A 77 -11.43 -14.31 3.26
C VAL A 77 -10.59 -14.91 2.13
N GLU A 78 -10.43 -14.21 1.01
CA GLU A 78 -9.57 -14.63 -0.10
C GLU A 78 -8.13 -14.83 0.37
N ARG A 79 -7.59 -13.90 1.16
CA ARG A 79 -6.25 -14.08 1.74
C ARG A 79 -6.18 -15.27 2.69
N GLU A 80 -7.19 -15.49 3.53
CA GLU A 80 -7.23 -16.60 4.48
C GLU A 80 -7.35 -17.96 3.76
N LEU A 81 -8.16 -18.05 2.69
CA LEU A 81 -8.26 -19.25 1.86
C LEU A 81 -6.96 -19.52 1.11
N ALA A 82 -6.34 -18.49 0.51
CA ALA A 82 -5.04 -18.63 -0.13
C ALA A 82 -3.95 -19.14 0.82
N ILE A 83 -4.02 -18.81 2.12
CA ILE A 83 -3.09 -19.35 3.13
C ILE A 83 -3.41 -20.80 3.50
N ARG A 84 -4.70 -21.17 3.56
CA ARG A 84 -5.14 -22.53 3.93
C ARG A 84 -4.90 -23.54 2.82
N ASP A 85 -5.08 -23.11 1.58
CA ASP A 85 -4.94 -23.93 0.39
C ASP A 85 -3.49 -23.97 -0.10
N PHE A 86 -2.60 -23.18 0.51
CA PHE A 86 -1.18 -23.15 0.17
C PHE A 86 -0.48 -24.44 0.59
N VAL A 87 0.12 -25.12 -0.39
CA VAL A 87 0.99 -26.28 -0.16
C VAL A 87 2.44 -25.81 -0.25
N PRO A 88 3.22 -25.83 0.85
CA PRO A 88 4.62 -25.48 0.80
C PRO A 88 5.39 -26.43 -0.11
N GLU A 89 6.26 -25.87 -0.92
CA GLU A 89 7.13 -26.59 -1.84
C GLU A 89 8.58 -26.31 -1.47
N ASP A 90 9.35 -27.38 -1.30
CA ASP A 90 10.78 -27.26 -1.08
C ASP A 90 11.47 -26.85 -2.38
N TYR A 91 12.57 -26.14 -2.25
CA TYR A 91 13.42 -25.73 -3.36
C TYR A 91 14.83 -25.41 -2.87
N LEU A 92 15.76 -25.37 -3.81
CA LEU A 92 17.15 -25.02 -3.51
C LEU A 92 17.49 -23.66 -4.13
N GLU A 93 18.41 -22.96 -3.47
CA GLU A 93 19.18 -21.87 -4.06
C GLU A 93 20.66 -22.19 -3.90
N VAL A 94 21.49 -21.86 -4.88
CA VAL A 94 22.95 -21.96 -4.71
C VAL A 94 23.50 -20.59 -4.37
N GLN A 95 24.27 -20.52 -3.27
CA GLN A 95 24.95 -19.31 -2.83
C GLN A 95 26.46 -19.52 -2.90
N ALA A 96 27.18 -18.51 -3.38
CA ALA A 96 28.63 -18.47 -3.39
C ALA A 96 29.14 -17.24 -2.63
N THR A 97 30.19 -17.42 -1.84
CA THR A 97 30.88 -16.35 -1.10
C THR A 97 32.13 -15.95 -1.87
N PHE A 98 32.19 -14.67 -2.24
CA PHE A 98 33.26 -14.13 -3.06
C PHE A 98 34.14 -13.18 -2.25
N ARG A 99 35.42 -13.16 -2.62
CA ARG A 99 36.40 -12.15 -2.17
C ARG A 99 37.10 -11.55 -3.39
N PRO A 100 37.19 -10.21 -3.51
CA PRO A 100 37.97 -9.58 -4.56
C PRO A 100 39.44 -9.99 -4.48
N ARG A 101 40.01 -10.46 -5.59
CA ARG A 101 41.45 -10.75 -5.67
C ARG A 101 42.21 -9.44 -5.88
N ALA A 102 43.25 -9.20 -5.09
CA ALA A 102 44.11 -8.03 -5.26
C ALA A 102 44.70 -8.01 -6.69
N PRO A 103 44.75 -6.86 -7.37
CA PRO A 103 45.38 -6.77 -8.69
C PRO A 103 46.86 -7.17 -8.57
N THR A 104 47.31 -8.07 -9.44
CA THR A 104 48.70 -8.56 -9.46
C THR A 104 49.72 -7.52 -9.95
N ARG A 105 49.28 -6.32 -10.36
CA ARG A 105 50.14 -5.18 -10.72
C ARG A 105 49.46 -3.87 -10.31
N ALA A 106 50.18 -3.06 -9.53
CA ALA A 106 49.79 -1.70 -9.21
C ALA A 106 49.72 -0.85 -10.49
N HIS A 107 48.52 -0.41 -10.85
CA HIS A 107 48.34 0.85 -11.57
C HIS A 107 47.78 1.83 -10.53
N ASP A 108 48.55 2.88 -10.25
CA ASP A 108 48.43 3.76 -9.08
C ASP A 108 47.24 4.75 -9.11
N ASP A 109 46.13 4.44 -9.79
CA ASP A 109 45.02 5.41 -9.99
C ASP A 109 43.63 4.93 -9.57
N GLU A 110 43.50 3.70 -9.05
CA GLU A 110 42.26 3.23 -8.44
C GLU A 110 42.53 2.97 -6.94
N GLY A 111 41.81 3.71 -6.08
CA GLY A 111 41.96 3.65 -4.63
C GLY A 111 41.82 2.23 -4.05
N PRO A 112 42.24 2.01 -2.79
CA PRO A 112 42.27 0.68 -2.19
C PRO A 112 40.91 -0.01 -2.27
N VAL A 113 40.89 -1.22 -2.86
CA VAL A 113 39.72 -2.09 -2.87
C VAL A 113 39.45 -2.51 -1.44
N ASP A 114 38.28 -2.19 -0.89
CA ASP A 114 37.85 -2.74 0.38
C ASP A 114 37.72 -4.26 0.24
N ALA A 115 38.57 -5.02 0.93
CA ALA A 115 38.67 -6.49 0.82
C ALA A 115 37.50 -7.21 1.50
N GLY A 116 36.29 -6.67 1.40
CA GLY A 116 35.08 -7.21 1.97
C GLY A 116 34.61 -8.47 1.25
N LEU A 117 34.00 -9.37 2.02
CA LEU A 117 33.31 -10.54 1.48
C LEU A 117 31.91 -10.15 1.02
N TYR A 118 31.42 -10.80 -0.03
CA TYR A 118 30.02 -10.67 -0.43
C TYR A 118 29.47 -12.02 -0.89
N VAL A 119 28.15 -12.18 -0.76
CA VAL A 119 27.45 -13.40 -1.18
C VAL A 119 26.69 -13.12 -2.46
N GLY A 120 26.82 -14.00 -3.45
CA GLY A 120 25.97 -14.03 -4.63
C GLY A 120 25.06 -15.24 -4.62
N THR A 121 23.86 -15.07 -5.16
CA THR A 121 22.92 -16.18 -5.39
C THR A 121 22.90 -16.49 -6.87
N TYR A 122 23.04 -17.77 -7.22
CA TYR A 122 22.87 -18.24 -8.58
C TYR A 122 21.51 -17.82 -9.12
N TYR A 123 21.44 -17.45 -10.40
CA TYR A 123 20.18 -17.27 -11.10
C TYR A 123 20.23 -17.91 -12.48
N ASN A 124 19.11 -18.48 -12.90
CA ASN A 124 18.93 -19.05 -14.22
C ASN A 124 18.73 -17.92 -15.25
N PRO A 125 19.65 -17.73 -16.21
CA PRO A 125 19.56 -16.65 -17.20
C PRO A 125 18.37 -16.80 -18.16
N GLU A 126 17.94 -18.02 -18.48
CA GLU A 126 16.82 -18.28 -19.40
C GLU A 126 15.48 -17.88 -18.77
N LEU A 127 15.28 -18.25 -17.51
CA LEU A 127 14.13 -17.79 -16.72
C LEU A 127 14.17 -16.28 -16.52
N ASN A 128 15.35 -15.70 -16.23
CA ASN A 128 15.49 -14.26 -16.07
C ASN A 128 15.19 -13.48 -17.37
N ALA A 129 15.59 -13.99 -18.55
CA ALA A 129 15.33 -13.37 -19.85
C ALA A 129 13.85 -13.40 -20.25
N ALA A 130 13.13 -14.49 -19.93
CA ALA A 130 11.68 -14.55 -20.10
C ALA A 130 10.94 -13.60 -19.15
N VAL A 131 11.59 -13.19 -18.05
CA VAL A 131 11.00 -12.42 -16.95
C VAL A 131 11.25 -10.90 -17.09
N HIS A 132 12.38 -10.50 -17.65
CA HIS A 132 12.74 -9.10 -17.84
C HIS A 132 13.16 -8.84 -19.30
N PRO A 133 12.22 -8.79 -20.27
CA PRO A 133 12.52 -8.17 -21.56
C PRO A 133 12.94 -6.73 -21.29
N ALA A 134 13.98 -6.24 -21.96
CA ALA A 134 14.60 -4.94 -21.72
C ALA A 134 13.54 -3.83 -21.55
N ALA A 135 13.35 -3.37 -20.32
CA ALA A 135 12.36 -2.35 -19.97
C ALA A 135 13.08 -1.11 -19.45
N ASP A 136 13.25 -0.14 -20.34
CA ASP A 136 13.28 1.27 -19.96
C ASP A 136 11.87 1.62 -19.43
N SER A 137 11.75 1.83 -18.12
CA SER A 137 10.60 2.58 -17.60
C SER A 137 10.92 3.18 -16.24
N ASP A 138 10.79 4.51 -16.18
CA ASP A 138 10.72 5.32 -14.97
C ASP A 138 9.59 4.85 -14.05
N VAL A 139 9.93 4.08 -13.02
CA VAL A 139 9.02 3.76 -11.92
C VAL A 139 9.03 4.94 -10.95
N ASP A 140 7.88 5.59 -10.78
CA ASP A 140 7.66 6.67 -9.79
C ASP A 140 8.01 6.17 -8.37
N PRO A 141 8.95 6.80 -7.64
CA PRO A 141 9.32 6.40 -6.29
C PRO A 141 8.19 6.57 -5.25
N ASP A 142 7.13 7.33 -5.57
CA ASP A 142 5.91 7.44 -4.77
C ASP A 142 4.80 6.45 -5.22
N ALA A 143 5.08 5.59 -6.21
CA ALA A 143 4.17 4.51 -6.60
C ALA A 143 4.00 3.56 -5.41
N ARG A 144 2.93 3.79 -4.66
CA ARG A 144 2.48 2.92 -3.55
C ARG A 144 2.45 1.49 -4.08
N PRO A 145 3.07 0.50 -3.40
CA PRO A 145 3.03 -0.88 -3.85
C PRO A 145 1.57 -1.22 -4.15
N GLY A 146 1.31 -1.53 -5.42
CA GLY A 146 -0.01 -1.93 -5.85
C GLY A 146 -0.40 -3.17 -5.06
N ALA A 147 -1.65 -3.25 -4.64
CA ALA A 147 -2.24 -4.49 -4.15
C ALA A 147 -2.47 -5.46 -5.33
N ASP A 148 -1.49 -5.60 -6.23
CA ASP A 148 -1.50 -6.52 -7.37
C ASP A 148 -1.13 -7.94 -6.90
N ALA A 149 -1.60 -8.29 -5.70
CA ALA A 149 -1.46 -9.59 -5.07
C ALA A 149 -2.72 -10.44 -5.27
N THR A 150 -3.47 -10.16 -6.33
CA THR A 150 -4.59 -10.99 -6.78
C THR A 150 -4.36 -11.36 -8.24
N ALA A 151 -3.89 -12.60 -8.43
CA ALA A 151 -3.71 -13.31 -9.69
C ALA A 151 -2.57 -12.84 -10.61
N THR A 152 -1.33 -13.08 -10.20
CA THR A 152 -0.28 -13.48 -11.16
C THR A 152 -0.12 -14.99 -11.03
N ALA A 153 -0.18 -15.71 -12.15
CA ALA A 153 0.28 -17.11 -12.18
C ALA A 153 1.66 -17.16 -11.49
N GLU A 154 1.84 -18.09 -10.54
CA GLU A 154 3.04 -18.15 -9.69
C GLU A 154 4.29 -18.11 -10.55
N ARG A 155 4.91 -16.93 -10.62
CA ARG A 155 6.12 -16.72 -11.39
C ARG A 155 7.24 -17.41 -10.63
N VAL A 156 7.74 -18.52 -11.17
CA VAL A 156 8.89 -19.22 -10.58
C VAL A 156 10.07 -18.24 -10.56
N PRO A 157 10.64 -17.93 -9.37
CA PRO A 157 11.80 -17.04 -9.27
C PRO A 157 12.97 -17.58 -10.08
N ASP A 158 13.75 -16.69 -10.72
CA ASP A 158 14.94 -17.06 -11.50
C ASP A 158 16.04 -17.73 -10.65
N THR A 159 15.98 -17.60 -9.33
CA THR A 159 16.91 -18.23 -8.38
C THR A 159 16.45 -19.61 -7.90
N ARG A 160 15.21 -20.03 -8.18
CA ARG A 160 14.62 -21.25 -7.64
C ARG A 160 15.08 -22.48 -8.43
N LEU A 161 15.73 -23.43 -7.77
CA LEU A 161 16.14 -24.72 -8.33
C LEU A 161 15.26 -25.87 -7.81
N PRO A 162 15.15 -26.98 -8.56
CA PRO A 162 14.45 -28.18 -8.11
C PRO A 162 14.97 -28.70 -6.76
N ALA A 163 14.09 -29.31 -5.98
CA ALA A 163 14.42 -29.86 -4.66
C ALA A 163 15.21 -31.18 -4.72
N ASP A 164 15.32 -31.82 -5.89
CA ASP A 164 16.07 -33.07 -6.09
C ASP A 164 17.58 -32.93 -5.84
N GLY A 165 18.11 -31.70 -5.89
CA GLY A 165 19.50 -31.39 -5.62
C GLY A 165 20.45 -31.62 -6.78
N GLU A 166 20.06 -32.27 -7.87
CA GLU A 166 20.98 -32.62 -8.96
C GLU A 166 21.58 -31.37 -9.60
N GLN A 167 20.72 -30.42 -9.96
CA GLN A 167 21.15 -29.15 -10.56
C GLN A 167 21.97 -28.30 -9.58
N ALA A 168 21.52 -28.22 -8.32
CA ALA A 168 22.18 -27.43 -7.29
C ALA A 168 23.59 -27.97 -7.00
N SER A 169 23.74 -29.29 -6.85
CA SER A 169 25.03 -29.94 -6.67
C SER A 169 25.96 -29.71 -7.85
N ALA A 170 25.46 -29.82 -9.09
CA ALA A 170 26.27 -29.54 -10.28
C ALA A 170 26.78 -28.09 -10.33
N ILE A 171 25.95 -27.10 -9.96
CA ILE A 171 26.35 -25.69 -9.88
C ILE A 171 27.38 -25.47 -8.76
N VAL A 172 27.18 -26.07 -7.58
CA VAL A 172 28.14 -25.99 -6.46
C VAL A 172 29.50 -26.53 -6.89
N ASP A 173 29.51 -27.70 -7.52
CA ASP A 173 30.70 -28.36 -8.03
C ASP A 173 31.50 -27.50 -9.03
N ARG A 174 30.79 -26.85 -9.96
CA ARG A 174 31.40 -25.91 -10.92
C ARG A 174 31.86 -24.64 -10.24
N ALA A 175 31.11 -24.11 -9.28
CA ALA A 175 31.46 -22.93 -8.50
C ALA A 175 32.78 -23.11 -7.73
N GLN A 176 32.98 -24.28 -7.11
CA GLN A 176 34.18 -24.58 -6.32
C GLN A 176 35.44 -24.79 -7.17
N ARG A 177 35.30 -25.22 -8.43
CA ARG A 177 36.41 -25.58 -9.32
C ARG A 177 36.65 -24.58 -10.46
N GLY A 178 35.74 -23.63 -10.66
CA GLY A 178 35.79 -22.66 -11.74
C GLY A 178 36.58 -21.39 -11.41
N ALA A 179 36.76 -20.54 -12.42
CA ALA A 179 37.36 -19.22 -12.25
C ALA A 179 36.28 -18.14 -12.19
N ALA A 180 36.26 -17.36 -11.10
CA ALA A 180 35.27 -16.32 -10.89
C ALA A 180 35.79 -14.93 -11.31
N VAL A 181 34.99 -14.20 -12.07
CA VAL A 181 35.27 -12.83 -12.53
C VAL A 181 34.00 -12.00 -12.46
N ILE A 182 34.12 -10.72 -12.11
CA ILE A 182 32.99 -9.79 -12.19
C ILE A 182 32.67 -9.54 -13.67
N GLU A 183 31.52 -10.03 -14.12
CA GLU A 183 31.03 -9.82 -15.48
C GLU A 183 30.41 -8.43 -15.62
N ARG A 184 29.67 -7.98 -14.60
CA ARG A 184 28.92 -6.72 -14.65
C ARG A 184 28.77 -6.11 -13.26
N VAL A 185 28.87 -4.78 -13.20
CA VAL A 185 28.48 -3.95 -12.05
C VAL A 185 27.53 -2.88 -12.53
N ASP A 186 26.34 -2.81 -11.94
CA ASP A 186 25.31 -1.81 -12.25
C ASP A 186 24.97 -1.06 -10.96
N ARG A 187 25.31 0.23 -10.90
CA ARG A 187 25.00 1.09 -9.76
C ARG A 187 23.94 2.10 -10.17
N LYS A 188 22.81 2.06 -9.49
CA LYS A 188 21.69 2.99 -9.72
C LYS A 188 21.45 3.82 -8.47
N GLN A 189 21.72 5.11 -8.58
CA GLN A 189 21.35 6.07 -7.55
C GLN A 189 19.87 6.44 -7.69
N ARG A 190 19.16 6.47 -6.57
CA ARG A 190 17.75 6.85 -6.47
C ARG A 190 17.60 7.99 -5.47
N SER A 191 16.74 8.94 -5.82
CA SER A 191 16.32 10.03 -4.95
C SER A 191 14.93 9.73 -4.41
N MET A 192 14.77 9.80 -3.09
CA MET A 192 13.48 9.63 -2.43
C MET A 192 13.10 10.95 -1.74
N PRO A 193 12.18 11.73 -2.33
CA PRO A 193 11.75 12.99 -1.74
C PRO A 193 10.99 12.77 -0.42
N PRO A 194 10.91 13.80 0.45
CA PRO A 194 10.17 13.66 1.69
C PRO A 194 8.71 13.26 1.44
N PRO A 195 8.14 12.42 2.30
CA PRO A 195 6.80 11.91 2.09
C PRO A 195 5.79 13.05 2.26
N ARG A 196 4.69 13.03 1.49
CA ARG A 196 3.63 14.02 1.65
C ARG A 196 3.05 14.00 3.07
N LEU A 197 2.45 15.13 3.46
CA LEU A 197 1.77 15.29 4.74
C LEU A 197 0.66 14.23 4.93
N TYR A 198 0.25 14.03 6.18
CA TYR A 198 -0.75 13.02 6.49
C TYR A 198 -2.15 13.41 6.02
N ASP A 199 -2.83 12.46 5.40
CA ASP A 199 -4.27 12.32 5.53
C ASP A 199 -4.58 11.33 6.68
N LEU A 200 -5.86 11.08 6.97
CA LEU A 200 -6.24 10.12 8.01
C LEU A 200 -5.72 8.71 7.72
N THR A 201 -5.81 8.26 6.46
CA THR A 201 -5.44 6.88 6.10
C THR A 201 -3.96 6.63 6.34
N GLU A 202 -3.11 7.54 5.87
CA GLU A 202 -1.66 7.40 6.02
C GLU A 202 -1.25 7.49 7.49
N LEU A 203 -1.88 8.36 8.29
CA LEU A 203 -1.64 8.41 9.73
C LEU A 203 -2.02 7.08 10.42
N GLN A 204 -3.16 6.49 10.06
CA GLN A 204 -3.60 5.19 10.57
C GLN A 204 -2.64 4.06 10.21
N ARG A 205 -2.19 4.00 8.94
CA ARG A 205 -1.22 3.00 8.46
C ARG A 205 0.11 3.12 9.19
N HIS A 206 0.64 4.33 9.31
CA HIS A 206 1.93 4.56 9.93
C HIS A 206 1.91 4.25 11.43
N ALA A 207 0.86 4.69 12.14
CA ALA A 207 0.66 4.35 13.56
C ALA A 207 0.46 2.85 13.79
N ASN A 208 -0.20 2.14 12.87
CA ASN A 208 -0.34 0.69 12.94
C ASN A 208 1.01 -0.03 12.76
N ARG A 209 1.82 0.38 11.76
CA ARG A 209 3.14 -0.22 11.50
C ARG A 209 4.05 -0.06 12.73
N LEU A 210 4.18 1.15 13.25
CA LEU A 210 5.08 1.46 14.36
C LEU A 210 4.56 0.98 15.72
N PHE A 211 3.31 1.29 16.06
CA PHE A 211 2.77 1.13 17.41
C PHE A 211 1.73 0.03 17.56
N GLY A 212 1.28 -0.59 16.45
CA GLY A 212 0.20 -1.57 16.46
C GLY A 212 -1.17 -0.96 16.79
N PHE A 213 -1.33 0.37 16.72
CA PHE A 213 -2.61 1.01 16.95
C PHE A 213 -3.60 0.65 15.83
N SER A 214 -4.84 0.35 16.19
CA SER A 214 -5.90 0.14 15.21
C SER A 214 -6.28 1.46 14.53
N ALA A 215 -6.89 1.38 13.35
CA ALA A 215 -7.39 2.53 12.62
C ALA A 215 -8.35 3.37 13.48
N LYS A 216 -9.22 2.72 14.26
CA LYS A 216 -10.15 3.38 15.19
C LYS A 216 -9.39 4.06 16.32
N ARG A 217 -8.45 3.37 16.98
CA ARG A 217 -7.66 3.94 18.08
C ARG A 217 -6.89 5.17 17.63
N THR A 218 -6.23 5.11 16.48
CA THR A 218 -5.51 6.26 15.91
C THR A 218 -6.45 7.44 15.64
N LEU A 219 -7.64 7.19 15.09
CA LEU A 219 -8.64 8.24 14.88
C LEU A 219 -9.15 8.84 16.19
N ASP A 220 -9.42 8.03 17.21
CA ASP A 220 -9.87 8.51 18.52
C ASP A 220 -8.81 9.40 19.18
N LEU A 221 -7.54 8.99 19.13
CA LEU A 221 -6.40 9.78 19.64
C LEU A 221 -6.22 11.08 18.86
N ALA A 222 -6.28 11.05 17.53
CA ALA A 222 -6.22 12.24 16.71
C ALA A 222 -7.42 13.18 16.96
N GLN A 223 -8.62 12.63 17.18
CA GLN A 223 -9.80 13.42 17.54
C GLN A 223 -9.60 14.12 18.89
N ALA A 224 -9.01 13.44 19.89
CA ALA A 224 -8.68 14.07 21.17
C ALA A 224 -7.67 15.21 21.00
N LEU A 225 -6.60 14.99 20.22
CA LEU A 225 -5.61 16.02 19.90
C LEU A 225 -6.25 17.25 19.23
N TYR A 226 -7.23 17.05 18.33
CA TYR A 226 -7.97 18.12 17.66
C TYR A 226 -8.99 18.81 18.56
N GLU A 227 -9.87 18.06 19.23
CA GLU A 227 -11.02 18.63 19.95
C GLU A 227 -10.68 19.11 21.34
N LYS A 228 -9.96 18.29 22.12
CA LYS A 228 -9.65 18.57 23.52
C LYS A 228 -8.37 19.40 23.64
N HIS A 229 -7.32 18.99 22.93
CA HIS A 229 -6.00 19.61 23.09
C HIS A 229 -5.76 20.78 22.14
N LYS A 230 -6.45 20.84 20.98
CA LYS A 230 -6.25 21.86 19.93
C LYS A 230 -4.83 21.86 19.37
N LEU A 231 -4.17 20.70 19.34
CA LEU A 231 -2.76 20.55 18.95
C LEU A 231 -2.57 20.19 17.47
N ILE A 232 -3.60 19.70 16.80
CA ILE A 232 -3.54 19.35 15.37
C ILE A 232 -4.74 19.91 14.62
N SER A 233 -4.64 19.98 13.29
CA SER A 233 -5.76 20.30 12.40
C SER A 233 -6.77 19.16 12.30
N TYR A 234 -7.88 19.39 11.58
CA TYR A 234 -8.99 18.43 11.49
C TYR A 234 -8.53 17.05 10.97
N PRO A 235 -8.68 15.96 11.76
CA PRO A 235 -8.02 14.69 11.47
C PRO A 235 -8.79 13.78 10.51
N ARG A 236 -10.00 14.15 10.06
CA ARG A 236 -10.82 13.32 9.13
C ARG A 236 -10.76 13.86 7.70
N THR A 237 -9.55 14.16 7.27
CA THR A 237 -9.22 14.67 5.94
C THR A 237 -8.70 13.54 5.04
N ASP A 238 -8.97 13.63 3.75
CA ASP A 238 -8.38 12.83 2.67
C ASP A 238 -7.29 13.60 1.90
N SER A 239 -7.09 14.90 2.20
CA SER A 239 -6.04 15.69 1.56
C SER A 239 -4.69 15.48 2.22
N ARG A 240 -3.64 15.49 1.39
CA ARG A 240 -2.22 15.49 1.77
C ARG A 240 -1.51 16.80 1.41
N HIS A 241 -2.29 17.83 1.06
CA HIS A 241 -1.80 19.14 0.63
C HIS A 241 -2.31 20.24 1.57
N LEU A 242 -1.65 21.39 1.52
CA LEU A 242 -2.03 22.65 2.16
C LEU A 242 -2.47 23.63 1.08
N SER A 243 -3.34 24.57 1.45
CA SER A 243 -3.60 25.74 0.62
C SER A 243 -2.46 26.75 0.78
N SER A 244 -2.35 27.68 -0.15
CA SER A 244 -1.37 28.77 -0.08
C SER A 244 -1.51 29.57 1.22
N ASP A 245 -2.75 29.82 1.66
CA ASP A 245 -3.05 30.53 2.91
C ASP A 245 -2.56 29.76 4.14
N VAL A 246 -2.86 28.46 4.22
CA VAL A 246 -2.43 27.61 5.34
C VAL A 246 -0.91 27.48 5.36
N ALA A 247 -0.27 27.36 4.18
CA ALA A 247 1.18 27.32 4.07
C ALA A 247 1.86 28.60 4.60
N GLY A 248 1.20 29.76 4.49
CA GLY A 248 1.65 31.02 5.09
C GLY A 248 1.70 31.01 6.63
N THR A 249 1.01 30.05 7.29
CA THR A 249 0.98 29.94 8.76
C THR A 249 2.03 28.98 9.33
N LEU A 250 2.87 28.35 8.49
CA LEU A 250 3.79 27.31 8.92
C LEU A 250 4.93 27.79 9.82
N GLY A 251 5.37 29.05 9.69
CA GLY A 251 6.43 29.62 10.54
C GLY A 251 6.07 29.51 12.03
N PRO A 252 4.98 30.16 12.49
CA PRO A 252 4.53 30.06 13.87
C PRO A 252 4.21 28.63 14.35
N ILE A 253 3.81 27.72 13.45
CA ILE A 253 3.58 26.32 13.78
C ILE A 253 4.91 25.60 14.06
N VAL A 254 5.92 25.82 13.23
CA VAL A 254 7.25 25.24 13.42
C VAL A 254 7.88 25.78 14.70
N ASP A 255 7.76 27.08 14.98
CA ASP A 255 8.25 27.68 16.23
C ASP A 255 7.66 27.00 17.47
N ALA A 256 6.37 26.62 17.41
CA ALA A 256 5.68 25.97 18.52
C ALA A 256 6.13 24.51 18.77
N ILE A 257 6.66 23.81 17.75
CA ILE A 257 6.97 22.38 17.83
C ILE A 257 8.45 22.06 17.78
N ALA A 258 9.31 22.94 17.24
CA ALA A 258 10.66 22.60 16.82
C ALA A 258 11.62 22.30 17.97
N ALA A 259 11.46 22.93 19.15
CA ALA A 259 12.41 22.87 20.26
C ALA A 259 12.88 21.44 20.63
N PRO A 260 12.00 20.45 20.90
CA PRO A 260 12.45 19.08 21.21
C PRO A 260 13.19 18.41 20.06
N TYR A 261 12.86 18.71 18.80
CA TYR A 261 13.50 18.13 17.62
C TYR A 261 14.84 18.81 17.31
N ALA A 262 14.94 20.11 17.56
CA ALA A 262 16.18 20.88 17.38
C ALA A 262 17.26 20.41 18.35
N ALA A 263 16.88 20.09 19.60
CA ALA A 263 17.78 19.49 20.58
C ALA A 263 18.34 18.12 20.15
N GLU A 264 17.62 17.41 19.27
CA GLU A 264 18.04 16.13 18.66
C GLU A 264 18.73 16.31 17.29
N GLY A 265 18.91 17.54 16.80
CA GLY A 265 19.48 17.82 15.48
C GLY A 265 18.57 17.45 14.30
N LEU A 266 17.25 17.36 14.52
CA LEU A 266 16.28 16.86 13.53
C LEU A 266 15.57 17.96 12.72
N VAL A 267 15.88 19.23 12.96
CA VAL A 267 15.25 20.37 12.29
C VAL A 267 16.18 20.88 11.19
N ALA A 268 15.72 20.81 9.93
CA ALA A 268 16.48 21.29 8.78
C ALA A 268 16.57 22.83 8.77
N GLN A 269 17.64 23.36 8.18
CA GLN A 269 17.76 24.80 7.94
C GLN A 269 16.59 25.30 7.09
N GLY A 270 16.00 26.44 7.47
CA GLY A 270 14.85 27.01 6.77
C GLY A 270 13.50 26.36 7.11
N SER A 271 13.45 25.45 8.08
CA SER A 271 12.18 24.93 8.61
C SER A 271 11.28 26.09 9.07
N GLY A 272 10.01 26.06 8.66
CA GLY A 272 9.05 27.13 8.91
C GLY A 272 8.86 28.11 7.75
N ALA A 273 9.79 28.16 6.79
CA ALA A 273 9.59 28.92 5.56
C ALA A 273 8.45 28.31 4.72
N THR A 274 7.66 29.14 4.04
CA THR A 274 6.56 28.67 3.17
C THR A 274 7.09 27.78 2.04
N PRO A 275 6.71 26.49 1.97
CA PRO A 275 7.12 25.60 0.89
C PRO A 275 6.54 26.08 -0.44
N ARG A 276 7.37 26.11 -1.50
CA ARG A 276 6.95 26.51 -2.86
C ARG A 276 6.57 25.33 -3.76
N SER A 277 6.72 24.10 -3.28
CA SER A 277 6.48 22.90 -4.07
C SER A 277 4.99 22.51 -4.08
N LYS A 278 4.45 22.27 -5.28
CA LYS A 278 3.10 21.69 -5.47
C LYS A 278 2.92 20.31 -4.84
N ARG A 279 4.01 19.65 -4.45
CA ARG A 279 3.98 18.40 -3.67
C ARG A 279 3.26 18.57 -2.33
N TYR A 280 3.36 19.76 -1.73
CA TYR A 280 2.79 20.06 -0.41
C TYR A 280 1.76 21.19 -0.46
N VAL A 281 1.95 22.20 -1.31
CA VAL A 281 1.07 23.38 -1.41
C VAL A 281 0.42 23.42 -2.77
N ASP A 282 -0.87 23.07 -2.83
CA ASP A 282 -1.64 23.04 -4.08
C ASP A 282 -3.12 23.27 -3.77
N ASP A 283 -3.58 24.50 -4.01
CA ASP A 283 -4.97 24.92 -3.78
C ASP A 283 -5.97 24.06 -4.58
N GLY A 284 -5.57 23.52 -5.73
CA GLY A 284 -6.41 22.63 -6.54
C GLY A 284 -6.56 21.22 -5.96
N ARG A 285 -5.76 20.86 -4.94
CA ARG A 285 -5.76 19.57 -4.25
C ARG A 285 -6.28 19.67 -2.81
N VAL A 286 -6.81 20.82 -2.43
CA VAL A 286 -7.44 21.06 -1.13
C VAL A 286 -8.95 21.17 -1.33
N GLY A 287 -9.69 20.28 -0.67
CA GLY A 287 -11.16 20.32 -0.63
C GLY A 287 -11.65 21.14 0.55
N ASP A 288 -12.61 20.61 1.29
CA ASP A 288 -13.12 21.25 2.52
C ASP A 288 -12.06 21.26 3.66
N HIS A 289 -11.04 20.40 3.54
CA HIS A 289 -10.00 20.19 4.54
C HIS A 289 -8.63 20.02 3.87
N HIS A 290 -7.59 20.49 4.54
CA HIS A 290 -6.19 20.30 4.18
C HIS A 290 -5.57 19.10 4.94
N ALA A 291 -4.27 18.87 4.76
CA ALA A 291 -3.54 17.81 5.47
C ALA A 291 -3.53 17.96 7.00
N ILE A 292 -3.31 16.85 7.71
CA ILE A 292 -3.15 16.83 9.16
C ILE A 292 -1.77 17.39 9.53
N ILE A 293 -1.76 18.55 10.19
CA ILE A 293 -0.57 19.25 10.67
C ILE A 293 -0.75 19.69 12.14
N PRO A 294 0.33 19.98 12.89
CA PRO A 294 0.24 20.61 14.19
C PRO A 294 -0.34 22.04 14.09
N THR A 295 -0.80 22.58 15.21
CA THR A 295 -1.16 24.00 15.34
C THR A 295 -0.03 24.79 16.00
N SER A 296 -0.15 26.11 16.05
CA SER A 296 0.78 26.99 16.78
C SER A 296 0.61 26.92 18.31
N LYS A 297 -0.27 26.05 18.82
CA LYS A 297 -0.44 25.85 20.25
C LYS A 297 0.67 24.94 20.78
N SER A 298 1.38 25.40 21.80
CA SER A 298 2.38 24.59 22.49
C SER A 298 1.76 23.29 23.05
N PRO A 299 2.44 22.13 22.89
CA PRO A 299 2.00 20.85 23.46
C PRO A 299 2.08 20.81 24.99
N GLY A 300 2.73 21.79 25.64
CA GLY A 300 2.89 21.84 27.08
C GLY A 300 3.57 20.56 27.61
N ALA A 301 2.97 19.93 28.62
CA ALA A 301 3.47 18.71 29.25
C ALA A 301 2.94 17.41 28.60
N LEU A 302 2.56 17.42 27.32
CA LEU A 302 2.16 16.20 26.62
C LEU A 302 3.33 15.21 26.57
N ASP A 303 3.22 14.12 27.30
CA ASP A 303 4.20 13.03 27.28
C ASP A 303 4.27 12.41 25.88
N ARG A 304 5.45 12.46 25.26
CA ARG A 304 5.73 11.95 23.91
C ARG A 304 5.53 10.43 23.81
N ASP A 305 5.72 9.70 24.89
CA ASP A 305 5.59 8.23 24.92
C ASP A 305 4.14 7.76 25.15
N SER A 306 3.27 8.66 25.62
CA SER A 306 1.84 8.41 25.72
C SER A 306 1.22 8.11 24.35
N PRO A 307 0.06 7.41 24.28
CA PRO A 307 -0.60 7.16 23.00
C PRO A 307 -0.95 8.43 22.20
N GLU A 308 -1.39 9.51 22.87
CA GLU A 308 -1.64 10.80 22.21
C GLU A 308 -0.33 11.46 21.76
N GLY A 309 0.70 11.44 22.61
CA GLY A 309 2.03 11.95 22.31
C GLY A 309 2.67 11.27 21.10
N LYS A 310 2.51 9.95 20.95
CA LYS A 310 3.00 9.19 19.80
C LYS A 310 2.34 9.61 18.48
N ILE A 311 1.03 9.86 18.48
CA ILE A 311 0.33 10.37 17.29
C ILE A 311 0.76 11.79 16.97
N TYR A 312 0.89 12.65 17.99
CA TYR A 312 1.35 14.02 17.82
C TYR A 312 2.79 14.09 17.29
N ASP A 313 3.71 13.28 17.83
CA ASP A 313 5.10 13.17 17.40
C ASP A 313 5.20 12.76 15.92
N LEU A 314 4.40 11.79 15.48
CA LEU A 314 4.34 11.43 14.06
C LEU A 314 3.98 12.62 13.19
N ILE A 315 2.93 13.37 13.56
CA ILE A 315 2.44 14.53 12.80
C ILE A 315 3.49 15.64 12.74
N CYS A 316 4.15 15.94 13.87
CA CYS A 316 5.24 16.91 13.94
C CYS A 316 6.44 16.50 13.09
N ARG A 317 6.95 15.27 13.23
CA ARG A 317 8.05 14.74 12.42
C ARG A 317 7.72 14.79 10.93
N ARG A 318 6.48 14.44 10.55
CA ARG A 318 6.03 14.50 9.16
C ARG A 318 6.01 15.93 8.62
N LEU A 319 5.53 16.90 9.40
CA LEU A 319 5.59 18.30 8.99
C LEU A 319 7.05 18.76 8.83
N LEU A 320 7.91 18.52 9.82
CA LEU A 320 9.32 18.92 9.77
C LEU A 320 10.06 18.30 8.58
N SER A 321 9.67 17.10 8.14
CA SER A 321 10.32 16.41 7.02
C SER A 321 10.24 17.16 5.68
N ILE A 322 9.27 18.06 5.48
CA ILE A 322 9.06 18.71 4.17
C ILE A 322 10.17 19.71 3.80
N TRP A 323 10.98 20.14 4.78
CA TRP A 323 12.14 21.02 4.58
C TRP A 323 13.47 20.28 4.52
N HIS A 324 13.48 18.97 4.76
CA HIS A 324 14.67 18.16 4.59
C HIS A 324 14.92 17.85 3.11
N GLU A 325 16.18 17.60 2.79
CA GLU A 325 16.57 17.10 1.48
C GLU A 325 16.06 15.68 1.23
N ASP A 326 16.06 15.29 -0.04
CA ASP A 326 15.76 13.92 -0.47
C ASP A 326 16.72 12.92 0.21
N HIS A 327 16.17 11.76 0.56
CA HIS A 327 16.98 10.61 0.94
C HIS A 327 17.60 10.00 -0.32
N LEU A 328 18.92 9.99 -0.41
CA LEU A 328 19.66 9.46 -1.56
C LEU A 328 20.26 8.11 -1.20
N TYR A 329 19.97 7.10 -2.01
CA TYR A 329 20.57 5.77 -1.86
C TYR A 329 21.01 5.22 -3.21
N ALA A 330 22.05 4.41 -3.20
CA ALA A 330 22.55 3.72 -4.38
C ALA A 330 22.36 2.22 -4.19
N THR A 331 21.71 1.58 -5.17
CA THR A 331 21.63 0.12 -5.25
C THR A 331 22.66 -0.35 -6.27
N THR A 332 23.58 -1.20 -5.82
CA THR A 332 24.59 -1.84 -6.67
C THR A 332 24.19 -3.29 -6.89
N THR A 333 24.07 -3.70 -8.16
CA THR A 333 23.89 -5.09 -8.56
C THR A 333 25.17 -5.57 -9.24
N VAL A 334 25.76 -6.64 -8.72
CA VAL A 334 26.98 -7.28 -9.26
C VAL A 334 26.60 -8.64 -9.81
N ILE A 335 27.07 -8.93 -11.03
CA ILE A 335 27.01 -10.26 -11.63
C ILE A 335 28.42 -10.82 -11.64
N THR A 336 28.64 -11.87 -10.85
CA THR A 336 29.90 -12.62 -10.84
C THR A 336 29.69 -13.90 -11.66
N ALA A 337 30.47 -14.03 -12.74
CA ALA A 337 30.46 -15.20 -13.60
C ALA A 337 31.54 -16.18 -13.14
N ILE A 338 31.19 -17.46 -13.04
CA ILE A 338 32.12 -18.54 -12.79
C ILE A 338 32.18 -19.41 -14.04
N THR A 339 33.37 -19.51 -14.64
CA THR A 339 33.62 -20.33 -15.82
C THR A 339 34.24 -21.68 -15.42
N PHE A 340 33.66 -22.79 -15.88
CA PHE A 340 34.16 -24.15 -15.68
C PHE A 340 34.22 -24.96 -17.00
N PRO A 341 35.33 -25.64 -17.33
CA PRO A 341 36.59 -25.65 -16.59
C PRO A 341 37.28 -24.28 -16.60
N ALA A 342 38.11 -24.01 -15.58
CA ALA A 342 38.83 -22.75 -15.50
C ALA A 342 39.75 -22.56 -16.72
N PRO A 343 39.79 -21.35 -17.34
CA PRO A 343 40.68 -21.09 -18.46
C PRO A 343 42.14 -21.36 -18.10
N LYS A 344 42.90 -22.00 -19.00
CA LYS A 344 44.35 -22.18 -18.80
C LYS A 344 45.04 -20.81 -18.82
N PRO A 345 45.97 -20.51 -17.90
CA PRO A 345 46.74 -19.28 -17.94
C PRO A 345 47.49 -19.14 -19.27
N GLY A 346 47.24 -18.05 -20.02
CA GLY A 346 47.93 -17.76 -21.28
C GLY A 346 47.42 -18.51 -22.52
N ALA A 347 46.26 -19.17 -22.46
CA ALA A 347 45.60 -19.69 -23.66
C ALA A 347 44.86 -18.56 -24.40
N ASP A 348 45.03 -18.47 -25.72
CA ASP A 348 44.25 -17.57 -26.57
C ASP A 348 42.77 -17.93 -26.50
N ALA A 349 41.91 -16.92 -26.34
CA ALA A 349 40.45 -17.10 -26.25
C ALA A 349 39.84 -17.74 -27.52
N ASP A 350 40.53 -17.63 -28.65
CA ASP A 350 40.11 -18.16 -29.97
C ASP A 350 40.81 -19.49 -30.34
N ALA A 351 41.62 -20.07 -29.46
CA ALA A 351 42.25 -21.36 -29.72
C ALA A 351 41.21 -22.49 -29.54
N ASP A 352 40.77 -23.07 -30.65
CA ASP A 352 39.94 -24.28 -30.69
C ASP A 352 40.65 -25.39 -29.90
N THR A 353 40.22 -25.58 -28.65
CA THR A 353 40.90 -26.45 -27.69
C THR A 353 40.38 -27.89 -27.76
N GLY A 354 39.43 -28.19 -28.67
CA GLY A 354 38.84 -29.51 -28.86
C GLY A 354 38.18 -30.12 -27.61
N GLY A 355 37.98 -29.30 -26.57
CA GLY A 355 37.36 -29.68 -25.30
C GLY A 355 35.88 -29.33 -25.24
N PRO A 356 35.14 -29.82 -24.23
CA PRO A 356 33.76 -29.42 -24.02
C PRO A 356 33.65 -27.90 -23.82
N GLU A 357 32.60 -27.28 -24.37
CA GLU A 357 32.37 -25.85 -24.19
C GLU A 357 32.30 -25.47 -22.70
N PRO A 358 32.90 -24.34 -22.30
CA PRO A 358 32.91 -23.93 -20.91
C PRO A 358 31.51 -23.53 -20.44
N PHE A 359 31.11 -24.06 -19.28
CA PHE A 359 29.90 -23.65 -18.59
C PHE A 359 30.15 -22.34 -17.83
N VAL A 360 29.20 -21.40 -17.91
CA VAL A 360 29.25 -20.13 -17.19
C VAL A 360 28.05 -20.00 -16.27
N ASP A 361 28.28 -20.20 -14.97
CA ASP A 361 27.28 -19.96 -13.93
C ASP A 361 27.34 -18.51 -13.48
N ARG A 362 26.19 -17.84 -13.35
CA ARG A 362 26.11 -16.44 -12.95
C ARG A 362 25.47 -16.29 -11.59
N PHE A 363 26.14 -15.53 -10.73
CA PHE A 363 25.72 -15.22 -9.38
C PHE A 363 25.39 -13.74 -9.29
N ARG A 364 24.21 -13.43 -8.77
CA ARG A 364 23.72 -12.07 -8.56
C ARG A 364 23.89 -11.68 -7.10
N SER A 365 24.58 -10.58 -6.86
CA SER A 365 24.69 -9.91 -5.57
C SER A 365 24.06 -8.53 -5.67
N ARG A 366 23.35 -8.11 -4.63
CA ARG A 366 22.78 -6.76 -4.52
C ARG A 366 23.10 -6.19 -3.16
N GLY A 367 23.41 -4.90 -3.12
CA GLY A 367 23.57 -4.14 -1.88
C GLY A 367 23.06 -2.73 -2.06
N THR A 368 22.60 -2.14 -0.96
CA THR A 368 22.09 -0.78 -0.92
C THR A 368 22.94 0.05 0.05
N GLU A 369 23.37 1.21 -0.43
CA GLU A 369 24.16 2.16 0.35
C GLU A 369 23.39 3.47 0.47
N VAL A 370 23.31 4.02 1.69
CA VAL A 370 22.77 5.37 1.90
C VAL A 370 23.86 6.38 1.55
N VAL A 371 23.65 7.12 0.46
CA VAL A 371 24.54 8.22 0.03
C VAL A 371 24.23 9.48 0.84
N ARG A 372 22.95 9.71 1.17
CA ARG A 372 22.50 10.82 2.01
C ARG A 372 21.26 10.43 2.79
N GLU A 373 21.29 10.61 4.11
CA GLU A 373 20.16 10.26 4.96
C GLU A 373 18.92 11.11 4.63
N GLY A 374 19.09 12.42 4.43
CA GLY A 374 17.99 13.34 4.10
C GLY A 374 16.89 13.31 5.16
N TRP A 375 15.63 13.42 4.72
CA TRP A 375 14.46 13.43 5.62
C TRP A 375 14.31 12.20 6.53
N LYS A 376 14.99 11.08 6.24
CA LYS A 376 14.91 9.87 7.08
C LYS A 376 15.53 10.02 8.47
N VAL A 377 16.30 11.09 8.73
CA VAL A 377 16.72 11.43 10.10
C VAL A 377 15.53 11.55 11.07
N LEU A 378 14.34 11.90 10.55
CA LEU A 378 13.10 12.02 11.31
C LEU A 378 12.36 10.71 11.52
N ASP A 379 12.78 9.59 10.91
CA ASP A 379 12.12 8.29 11.11
C ASP A 379 12.30 7.80 12.54
N ILE A 380 11.22 7.25 13.10
CA ILE A 380 11.25 6.67 14.44
C ILE A 380 11.90 5.30 14.35
N LYS A 381 13.16 5.22 14.82
CA LYS A 381 13.90 3.96 14.91
C LYS A 381 13.25 3.03 15.93
N THR A 382 12.37 2.14 15.46
CA THR A 382 11.89 1.06 16.32
C THR A 382 13.06 0.09 16.55
N ARG A 383 13.35 -0.24 17.81
CA ARG A 383 14.33 -1.27 18.16
C ARG A 383 13.83 -2.59 17.58
N ARG A 384 14.20 -2.92 16.34
CA ARG A 384 13.98 -4.24 15.74
C ARG A 384 14.48 -5.25 16.76
N ARG A 385 13.59 -6.10 17.30
CA ARG A 385 14.00 -7.26 18.08
C ARG A 385 14.80 -8.14 17.13
N ARG A 386 16.13 -7.99 17.12
CA ARG A 386 17.06 -8.97 16.55
C ARG A 386 16.64 -10.34 17.11
N GLY A 387 16.14 -11.23 16.24
CA GLY A 387 15.92 -12.63 16.61
C GLY A 387 14.54 -13.26 16.38
N ARG A 388 13.59 -12.64 15.67
CA ARG A 388 12.43 -13.40 15.16
C ARG A 388 12.31 -13.16 13.66
N GLY A 389 12.49 -14.23 12.88
CA GLY A 389 12.43 -14.19 11.42
C GLY A 389 11.27 -13.34 10.96
N ALA A 390 11.59 -12.34 10.12
CA ALA A 390 10.64 -11.44 9.50
C ALA A 390 9.54 -12.29 8.84
N ARG A 391 8.39 -12.34 9.50
CA ARG A 391 7.15 -12.91 8.98
C ARG A 391 6.12 -11.80 9.02
N GLY A 392 6.00 -11.10 7.89
CA GLY A 392 4.90 -10.22 7.57
C GLY A 392 5.24 -8.73 7.64
N GLY A 393 5.47 -8.13 6.47
CA GLY A 393 5.32 -6.69 6.26
C GLY A 393 6.14 -6.16 5.10
N ASP A 394 5.47 -5.84 3.99
CA ASP A 394 5.92 -5.05 2.83
C ASP A 394 7.37 -5.31 2.37
N ASP A 395 7.53 -6.19 1.36
CA ASP A 395 8.82 -6.53 0.70
C ASP A 395 9.63 -5.28 0.24
N ALA A 396 8.96 -4.14 0.06
CA ALA A 396 9.59 -2.88 -0.32
C ALA A 396 10.52 -2.31 0.77
N GLU A 397 10.33 -2.60 2.06
CA GLU A 397 11.29 -2.19 3.12
C GLU A 397 12.50 -3.14 3.19
N ASP A 398 12.30 -4.43 2.91
CA ASP A 398 13.33 -5.47 3.04
C ASP A 398 14.45 -5.38 1.97
N GLU A 399 14.20 -4.81 0.79
CA GLU A 399 15.28 -4.56 -0.19
C GLU A 399 16.31 -3.52 0.29
N ARG A 400 15.96 -2.65 1.23
CA ARG A 400 16.81 -1.53 1.70
C ARG A 400 17.70 -1.89 2.89
N ASP A 401 17.49 -3.05 3.50
CA ASP A 401 18.29 -3.57 4.61
C ASP A 401 19.37 -4.56 4.14
N GLN A 402 19.55 -4.71 2.82
CA GLN A 402 20.67 -5.49 2.28
C GLN A 402 21.99 -4.77 2.63
N PRO A 403 22.97 -5.47 3.21
CA PRO A 403 24.26 -4.87 3.51
C PRO A 403 24.88 -4.30 2.25
N ALA A 404 25.59 -3.18 2.38
CA ALA A 404 26.34 -2.61 1.28
C ALA A 404 27.34 -3.65 0.73
N LEU A 405 27.50 -3.69 -0.58
CA LEU A 405 28.57 -4.47 -1.21
C LEU A 405 29.92 -3.79 -0.96
N PRO A 406 31.04 -4.54 -1.00
CA PRO A 406 32.37 -3.95 -0.94
C PRO A 406 32.55 -2.84 -1.97
N SER A 407 33.30 -1.80 -1.60
CA SER A 407 33.62 -0.70 -2.51
C SER A 407 34.70 -1.13 -3.52
N GLY A 408 34.73 -0.48 -4.69
CA GLY A 408 35.76 -0.71 -5.71
C GLY A 408 35.60 -1.99 -6.54
N LEU A 409 34.43 -2.64 -6.52
CA LEU A 409 34.14 -3.76 -7.42
C LEU A 409 34.07 -3.27 -8.88
N ALA A 410 34.85 -3.87 -9.76
CA ALA A 410 34.96 -3.46 -11.17
C ALA A 410 34.81 -4.64 -12.14
N ARG A 411 34.31 -4.37 -13.34
CA ARG A 411 34.20 -5.37 -14.41
C ARG A 411 35.59 -5.94 -14.75
N GLY A 412 35.67 -7.26 -14.92
CA GLY A 412 36.92 -7.97 -15.20
C GLY A 412 37.75 -8.30 -13.95
N GLN A 413 37.34 -7.84 -12.77
CA GLN A 413 38.06 -8.12 -11.53
C GLN A 413 37.90 -9.61 -11.14
N ALA A 414 39.02 -10.31 -11.01
CA ALA A 414 39.05 -11.69 -10.54
C ALA A 414 38.57 -11.80 -9.08
N GLN A 415 37.84 -12.86 -8.78
CA GLN A 415 37.31 -13.15 -7.46
C GLN A 415 37.80 -14.52 -6.99
N ASP A 416 38.09 -14.65 -5.69
CA ASP A 416 38.20 -15.96 -5.06
C ASP A 416 36.80 -16.44 -4.66
N VAL A 417 36.47 -17.69 -4.99
CA VAL A 417 35.30 -18.39 -4.45
C VAL A 417 35.73 -19.07 -3.16
N LEU A 418 35.27 -18.57 -2.02
CA LEU A 418 35.65 -19.09 -0.70
C LEU A 418 34.75 -20.23 -0.24
N ASP A 419 33.47 -20.17 -0.62
CA ASP A 419 32.45 -21.16 -0.30
C ASP A 419 31.39 -21.15 -1.41
N ALA A 420 30.83 -22.31 -1.71
CA ALA A 420 29.64 -22.46 -2.54
C ALA A 420 28.80 -23.60 -1.98
N ARG A 421 27.51 -23.33 -1.72
CA ARG A 421 26.61 -24.28 -1.07
C ARG A 421 25.19 -24.17 -1.61
N ALA A 422 24.50 -25.30 -1.64
CA ALA A 422 23.07 -25.34 -1.82
C ALA A 422 22.37 -25.00 -0.49
N VAL A 423 21.35 -24.16 -0.55
CA VAL A 423 20.55 -23.72 0.60
C VAL A 423 19.13 -24.21 0.39
N GLU A 424 18.69 -25.09 1.27
CA GLU A 424 17.30 -25.53 1.34
C GLU A 424 16.39 -24.39 1.76
N LYS A 425 15.36 -24.18 0.94
CA LYS A 425 14.31 -23.21 1.18
C LYS A 425 12.96 -23.87 0.93
N GLN A 426 11.93 -23.21 1.45
CA GLN A 426 10.55 -23.64 1.29
C GLN A 426 9.71 -22.42 0.96
N THR A 427 8.82 -22.56 -0.03
CA THR A 427 7.88 -21.51 -0.39
C THR A 427 7.00 -21.19 0.82
N ARG A 428 6.54 -19.94 0.92
CA ARG A 428 5.76 -19.47 2.06
C ARG A 428 4.38 -19.00 1.60
N PRO A 429 3.33 -19.24 2.39
CA PRO A 429 2.01 -18.74 2.07
C PRO A 429 2.02 -17.21 2.03
N PRO A 430 1.09 -16.60 1.30
CA PRO A 430 0.97 -15.15 1.26
C PRO A 430 0.77 -14.58 2.67
N PRO A 431 1.38 -13.43 3.01
CA PRO A 431 1.30 -12.88 4.37
C PRO A 431 -0.14 -12.49 4.70
N ARG A 432 -0.57 -12.72 5.95
CA ARG A 432 -1.87 -12.24 6.44
C ARG A 432 -1.94 -10.71 6.38
N LEU A 433 -3.13 -10.19 6.14
CA LEU A 433 -3.36 -8.75 6.19
C LEU A 433 -3.31 -8.25 7.64
N SER A 434 -2.52 -7.22 7.87
CA SER A 434 -2.67 -6.31 9.01
C SER A 434 -3.74 -5.25 8.71
N GLU A 435 -4.11 -4.45 9.71
CA GLU A 435 -4.96 -3.27 9.45
C GLU A 435 -4.28 -2.28 8.49
N SER A 436 -2.96 -2.08 8.55
CA SER A 436 -2.24 -1.21 7.61
C SER A 436 -2.33 -1.70 6.16
N THR A 437 -2.08 -2.99 5.94
CA THR A 437 -2.14 -3.58 4.59
C THR A 437 -3.59 -3.70 4.11
N LEU A 438 -4.56 -3.91 5.00
CA LEU A 438 -5.98 -3.88 4.64
C LEU A 438 -6.44 -2.46 4.26
N LEU A 439 -6.05 -1.43 5.01
CA LEU A 439 -6.31 -0.04 4.63
C LEU A 439 -5.71 0.30 3.27
N THR A 440 -4.52 -0.22 2.97
CA THR A 440 -3.88 -0.10 1.65
C THR A 440 -4.75 -0.74 0.57
N ALA A 441 -5.16 -1.99 0.77
CA ALA A 441 -6.04 -2.71 -0.17
C ALA A 441 -7.38 -2.01 -0.37
N MET A 442 -7.98 -1.48 0.70
CA MET A 442 -9.21 -0.69 0.61
C MET A 442 -9.00 0.61 -0.20
N GLU A 443 -7.90 1.32 0.02
CA GLU A 443 -7.61 2.55 -0.72
C GLU A 443 -7.33 2.31 -2.20
N THR A 444 -6.68 1.20 -2.55
CA THR A 444 -6.26 0.87 -3.91
C THR A 444 -7.23 -0.06 -4.66
N ALA A 445 -8.34 -0.46 -4.03
CA ALA A 445 -9.32 -1.43 -4.57
C ALA A 445 -9.81 -1.14 -6.00
N GLY A 446 -9.80 0.13 -6.43
CA GLY A 446 -10.19 0.54 -7.78
C GLY A 446 -9.14 0.29 -8.87
N ARG A 447 -7.87 0.10 -8.51
CA ARG A 447 -6.77 -0.04 -9.48
C ARG A 447 -6.81 -1.35 -10.25
N ALA A 448 -7.32 -2.41 -9.62
CA ALA A 448 -7.47 -3.73 -10.23
C ALA A 448 -8.73 -3.87 -11.10
N LEU A 449 -9.51 -2.79 -11.27
CA LEU A 449 -10.68 -2.81 -12.14
C LEU A 449 -10.26 -2.63 -13.60
N GLU A 450 -10.70 -3.54 -14.47
CA GLU A 450 -10.47 -3.48 -15.92
C GLU A 450 -11.16 -2.26 -16.56
N ASP A 451 -12.33 -1.90 -16.05
CA ASP A 451 -13.07 -0.73 -16.52
C ASP A 451 -12.41 0.57 -16.04
N ARG A 452 -11.90 1.35 -16.99
CA ARG A 452 -11.20 2.61 -16.74
C ARG A 452 -12.08 3.67 -16.09
N GLU A 453 -13.38 3.75 -16.41
CA GLU A 453 -14.29 4.72 -15.80
C GLU A 453 -14.59 4.38 -14.33
N LEU A 454 -14.74 3.08 -14.02
CA LEU A 454 -14.90 2.61 -12.65
C LEU A 454 -13.62 2.78 -11.83
N SER A 455 -12.46 2.48 -12.43
CA SER A 455 -11.15 2.73 -11.84
C SER A 455 -10.96 4.21 -11.52
N ASP A 456 -11.26 5.09 -12.48
CA ASP A 456 -11.20 6.55 -12.31
C ASP A 456 -12.17 7.05 -11.22
N ALA A 457 -13.36 6.46 -11.12
CA ALA A 457 -14.32 6.77 -10.06
C ALA A 457 -13.77 6.43 -8.66
N MET A 458 -12.98 5.36 -8.55
CA MET A 458 -12.40 4.90 -7.28
C MET A 458 -11.00 5.46 -6.99
N ARG A 459 -10.31 6.07 -7.98
CA ARG A 459 -8.90 6.46 -7.91
C ARG A 459 -8.48 7.20 -6.63
N GLU A 460 -9.32 8.12 -6.13
CA GLU A 460 -8.97 8.95 -4.96
C GLU A 460 -9.43 8.38 -3.62
N LYS A 461 -10.58 7.70 -3.59
CA LYS A 461 -11.24 7.30 -2.33
C LYS A 461 -11.27 5.80 -2.11
N GLY A 462 -10.94 4.98 -3.10
CA GLY A 462 -11.01 3.53 -3.02
C GLY A 462 -12.36 3.04 -2.48
N LEU A 463 -12.30 1.95 -1.71
CA LEU A 463 -13.41 1.35 -1.01
C LEU A 463 -13.65 2.06 0.34
N GLY A 464 -14.68 2.92 0.37
CA GLY A 464 -15.06 3.69 1.56
C GLY A 464 -14.17 4.92 1.80
N THR A 465 -14.72 5.96 2.42
CA THR A 465 -13.97 7.18 2.76
C THR A 465 -13.06 6.95 3.96
N PRO A 466 -11.97 7.73 4.16
CA PRO A 466 -11.05 7.54 5.29
C PRO A 466 -11.74 7.45 6.65
N ALA A 467 -12.77 8.28 6.88
CA ALA A 467 -13.55 8.26 8.12
C ALA A 467 -14.39 6.98 8.34
N THR A 468 -14.69 6.23 7.29
CA THR A 468 -15.56 5.03 7.33
C THR A 468 -14.79 3.72 7.29
N ARG A 469 -13.53 3.70 6.85
CA ARG A 469 -12.72 2.47 6.77
C ARG A 469 -12.50 1.87 8.16
N ALA A 470 -12.10 2.69 9.13
CA ALA A 470 -11.94 2.27 10.53
C ALA A 470 -13.24 1.66 11.09
N ALA A 471 -14.37 2.35 10.95
CA ALA A 471 -15.66 1.85 11.42
C ALA A 471 -16.10 0.54 10.72
N THR A 472 -15.73 0.36 9.45
CA THR A 472 -16.01 -0.87 8.70
C THR A 472 -15.24 -2.04 9.29
N ILE A 473 -13.93 -1.88 9.56
CA ILE A 473 -13.09 -2.90 10.19
C ILE A 473 -13.65 -3.29 11.56
N GLU A 474 -14.02 -2.31 12.38
CA GLU A 474 -14.58 -2.57 13.71
C GLU A 474 -15.95 -3.27 13.62
N THR A 475 -16.79 -2.92 12.65
CA THR A 475 -18.05 -3.62 12.41
C THR A 475 -17.84 -5.09 12.04
N LEU A 476 -16.78 -5.42 11.30
CA LEU A 476 -16.44 -6.81 10.97
C LEU A 476 -15.98 -7.59 12.21
N LEU A 477 -15.22 -6.95 13.09
CA LEU A 477 -14.77 -7.50 14.37
C LEU A 477 -15.94 -7.72 15.34
N GLU A 478 -16.77 -6.70 15.56
CA GLU A 478 -17.95 -6.76 16.45
C GLU A 478 -18.93 -7.85 16.04
N ARG A 479 -19.02 -8.16 14.74
CA ARG A 479 -19.89 -9.21 14.20
C ARG A 479 -19.26 -10.60 14.19
N GLY A 480 -18.01 -10.71 14.64
CA GLY A 480 -17.26 -11.96 14.68
C GLY A 480 -17.00 -12.55 13.29
N TYR A 481 -16.93 -11.71 12.25
CA TYR A 481 -16.52 -12.18 10.91
C TYR A 481 -15.00 -12.23 10.75
N ILE A 482 -14.30 -11.38 11.51
CA ILE A 482 -12.85 -11.36 11.58
C ILE A 482 -12.42 -11.20 13.04
N GLU A 483 -11.16 -11.52 13.33
CA GLU A 483 -10.55 -11.34 14.65
C GLU A 483 -9.13 -10.76 14.53
N ARG A 484 -8.70 -10.06 15.58
CA ARG A 484 -7.32 -9.55 15.71
C ARG A 484 -6.46 -10.59 16.42
N GLN A 485 -5.40 -11.05 15.76
CA GLN A 485 -4.35 -11.85 16.39
C GLN A 485 -3.01 -11.11 16.26
N GLY A 486 -2.57 -10.46 17.34
CA GLY A 486 -1.44 -9.54 17.29
C GLY A 486 -1.72 -8.37 16.33
N LYS A 487 -0.85 -8.19 15.32
CA LYS A 487 -1.03 -7.17 14.25
C LYS A 487 -1.82 -7.69 13.05
N SER A 488 -2.15 -8.98 12.99
CA SER A 488 -2.80 -9.62 11.84
C SER A 488 -4.31 -9.75 12.05
N LEU A 489 -5.04 -9.70 10.94
CA LEU A 489 -6.48 -9.95 10.88
C LEU A 489 -6.73 -11.34 10.30
N HIS A 490 -7.61 -12.10 10.95
CA HIS A 490 -7.98 -13.45 10.57
C HIS A 490 -9.47 -13.49 10.23
N ALA A 491 -9.83 -14.11 9.10
CA ALA A 491 -11.22 -14.40 8.81
C ALA A 491 -11.70 -15.60 9.64
N THR A 492 -12.80 -15.42 10.37
CA THR A 492 -13.39 -16.51 11.18
C THR A 492 -14.15 -17.48 10.26
N PRO A 493 -14.46 -18.72 10.73
CA PRO A 493 -15.35 -19.62 9.99
C PRO A 493 -16.67 -18.96 9.59
N ARG A 494 -17.23 -18.11 10.47
CA ARG A 494 -18.45 -17.33 10.21
C ARG A 494 -18.27 -16.33 9.07
N GLY A 495 -17.12 -15.65 9.00
CA GLY A 495 -16.80 -14.72 7.90
C GLY A 495 -16.68 -15.44 6.56
N ILE A 496 -15.99 -16.59 6.55
CA ILE A 496 -15.81 -17.44 5.35
C ILE A 496 -17.16 -17.98 4.86
N GLU A 497 -17.98 -18.54 5.76
CA GLU A 497 -19.34 -19.00 5.41
C GLU A 497 -20.20 -17.89 4.83
N LEU A 498 -20.08 -16.66 5.33
CA LEU A 498 -20.83 -15.52 4.79
C LEU A 498 -20.38 -15.22 3.35
N ILE A 499 -19.07 -15.10 3.12
CA ILE A 499 -18.56 -14.80 1.77
C ILE A 499 -18.87 -15.92 0.78
N ALA A 500 -18.87 -17.19 1.21
CA ALA A 500 -19.24 -18.32 0.36
C ALA A 500 -20.68 -18.25 -0.19
N VAL A 501 -21.63 -17.64 0.54
CA VAL A 501 -23.04 -17.58 0.14
C VAL A 501 -23.48 -16.23 -0.44
N VAL A 502 -22.63 -15.21 -0.34
CA VAL A 502 -22.91 -13.88 -0.91
C VAL A 502 -22.72 -13.94 -2.43
N HIS A 503 -23.57 -13.23 -3.17
CA HIS A 503 -23.44 -13.11 -4.63
C HIS A 503 -22.17 -12.37 -5.06
N GLU A 504 -21.54 -12.82 -6.14
CA GLU A 504 -20.21 -12.38 -6.58
C GLU A 504 -20.09 -10.86 -6.74
N GLN A 505 -21.08 -10.22 -7.39
CA GLN A 505 -21.08 -8.77 -7.56
C GLN A 505 -21.11 -7.98 -6.24
N VAL A 506 -21.61 -8.57 -5.15
CA VAL A 506 -21.66 -7.92 -3.83
C VAL A 506 -20.34 -8.07 -3.06
N LYS A 507 -19.53 -9.08 -3.42
CA LYS A 507 -18.15 -9.24 -2.92
C LYS A 507 -17.19 -8.30 -3.63
N SER A 508 -17.47 -7.95 -4.88
CA SER A 508 -16.56 -7.15 -5.69
C SER A 508 -16.56 -5.66 -5.30
N PRO A 509 -15.38 -5.02 -5.18
CA PRO A 509 -15.28 -3.57 -5.06
C PRO A 509 -15.80 -2.83 -6.29
N ALA A 510 -15.89 -3.47 -7.46
CA ALA A 510 -16.39 -2.89 -8.71
C ALA A 510 -17.81 -2.33 -8.58
N LEU A 511 -18.70 -3.05 -7.90
CA LEU A 511 -20.08 -2.61 -7.66
C LEU A 511 -20.11 -1.33 -6.81
N THR A 512 -19.21 -1.21 -5.84
CA THR A 512 -19.08 0.03 -5.07
C THR A 512 -18.56 1.17 -5.93
N GLY A 513 -17.58 0.90 -6.81
CA GLY A 513 -17.10 1.88 -7.79
C GLY A 513 -18.21 2.41 -8.68
N ALA A 514 -19.04 1.53 -9.24
CA ALA A 514 -20.17 1.88 -10.09
C ALA A 514 -21.18 2.76 -9.36
N TRP A 515 -21.47 2.45 -8.09
CA TRP A 515 -22.38 3.26 -7.28
C TRP A 515 -21.80 4.62 -6.89
N GLU A 516 -20.52 4.71 -6.54
CA GLU A 516 -19.85 6.00 -6.28
C GLU A 516 -19.81 6.86 -7.55
N HIS A 517 -19.60 6.25 -8.73
CA HIS A 517 -19.67 6.93 -10.02
C HIS A 517 -21.07 7.53 -10.25
N LYS A 518 -22.14 6.74 -10.09
CA LYS A 518 -23.52 7.24 -10.23
C LYS A 518 -23.87 8.33 -9.22
N LEU A 519 -23.42 8.20 -7.97
CA LEU A 519 -23.61 9.25 -6.96
C LEU A 519 -22.96 10.58 -7.35
N ARG A 520 -21.77 10.55 -7.98
CA ARG A 520 -21.12 11.76 -8.52
C ARG A 520 -21.89 12.37 -9.69
N GLN A 521 -22.45 11.54 -10.57
CA GLN A 521 -23.31 12.03 -11.65
C GLN A 521 -24.55 12.74 -11.07
N ILE A 522 -25.18 12.17 -10.04
CA ILE A 522 -26.31 12.79 -9.33
C ILE A 522 -25.90 14.12 -8.69
N GLU A 523 -24.74 14.19 -8.03
CA GLU A 523 -24.22 15.42 -7.41
C GLU A 523 -24.02 16.55 -8.44
N ARG A 524 -23.65 16.19 -9.68
CA ARG A 524 -23.49 17.12 -10.80
C ARG A 524 -24.79 17.40 -11.57
N GLY A 525 -25.92 16.80 -11.18
CA GLY A 525 -27.20 16.92 -11.87
C GLY A 525 -27.31 16.14 -13.18
N ALA A 526 -26.38 15.23 -13.45
CA ALA A 526 -26.32 14.43 -14.69
C ALA A 526 -27.08 13.10 -14.61
N ALA A 527 -27.63 12.74 -13.43
CA ALA A 527 -28.42 11.51 -13.24
C ALA A 527 -29.53 11.72 -12.19
N SER A 528 -30.60 10.92 -12.30
CA SER A 528 -31.74 10.97 -11.37
C SER A 528 -31.51 10.08 -10.15
N PHE A 529 -31.70 10.65 -8.95
CA PHE A 529 -31.65 9.90 -7.70
C PHE A 529 -32.73 8.81 -7.62
N ASP A 530 -33.94 9.08 -8.10
CA ASP A 530 -35.03 8.11 -8.04
C ASP A 530 -34.81 6.94 -9.01
N ALA A 531 -34.29 7.22 -10.21
CA ALA A 531 -33.90 6.18 -11.16
C ALA A 531 -32.80 5.29 -10.57
N PHE A 532 -31.77 5.89 -9.97
CA PHE A 532 -30.70 5.15 -9.31
C PHE A 532 -31.23 4.25 -8.17
N MET A 533 -32.16 4.77 -7.36
CA MET A 533 -32.79 3.98 -6.31
C MET A 533 -33.62 2.81 -6.88
N ALA A 534 -34.34 3.01 -7.99
CA ALA A 534 -35.11 1.96 -8.65
C ALA A 534 -34.21 0.83 -9.19
N GLU A 535 -33.09 1.17 -9.82
CA GLU A 535 -32.07 0.21 -10.28
C GLU A 535 -31.50 -0.62 -9.12
N ILE A 536 -31.16 0.03 -8.00
CA ILE A 536 -30.69 -0.66 -6.80
C ILE A 536 -31.75 -1.65 -6.30
N GLU A 537 -33.03 -1.26 -6.30
CA GLU A 537 -34.10 -2.15 -5.86
C GLU A 537 -34.26 -3.35 -6.78
N ALA A 538 -34.16 -3.15 -8.10
CA ALA A 538 -34.17 -4.23 -9.08
C ALA A 538 -32.98 -5.18 -8.87
N PHE A 539 -31.77 -4.63 -8.71
CA PHE A 539 -30.56 -5.40 -8.43
C PHE A 539 -30.68 -6.23 -7.14
N VAL A 540 -31.13 -5.62 -6.04
CA VAL A 540 -31.34 -6.32 -4.77
C VAL A 540 -32.35 -7.46 -4.94
N ARG A 541 -33.42 -7.26 -5.71
CA ARG A 541 -34.41 -8.32 -5.99
C ARG A 541 -33.80 -9.46 -6.79
N ALA A 542 -33.04 -9.16 -7.85
CA ALA A 542 -32.38 -10.17 -8.68
C ALA A 542 -31.43 -11.05 -7.86
N VAL A 543 -30.51 -10.41 -7.13
CA VAL A 543 -29.53 -11.12 -6.29
C VAL A 543 -30.22 -11.95 -5.20
N VAL A 544 -31.27 -11.42 -4.57
CA VAL A 544 -32.03 -12.20 -3.57
C VAL A 544 -32.71 -13.40 -4.22
N SER A 545 -33.26 -13.26 -5.42
CA SER A 545 -33.91 -14.37 -6.14
C SER A 545 -32.92 -15.50 -6.42
N GLU A 546 -31.74 -15.17 -6.93
CA GLU A 546 -30.66 -16.12 -7.20
C GLU A 546 -30.17 -16.83 -5.93
N VAL A 547 -29.90 -16.08 -4.87
CA VAL A 547 -29.42 -16.64 -3.59
C VAL A 547 -30.49 -17.50 -2.90
N THR A 548 -31.78 -17.18 -3.10
CA THR A 548 -32.90 -17.94 -2.51
C THR A 548 -33.38 -19.10 -3.38
N GLY A 549 -32.92 -19.23 -4.63
CA GLY A 549 -33.38 -20.24 -5.58
C GLY A 549 -34.87 -20.12 -5.95
N ALA A 550 -35.48 -18.95 -5.73
CA ALA A 550 -36.89 -18.74 -6.05
C ALA A 550 -37.04 -18.35 -7.53
N PRO A 551 -37.97 -18.97 -8.30
CA PRO A 551 -38.25 -18.52 -9.65
C PRO A 551 -38.80 -17.09 -9.61
N PRO A 552 -38.47 -16.24 -10.61
CA PRO A 552 -39.00 -14.90 -10.67
C PRO A 552 -40.53 -14.99 -10.71
N ARG A 553 -41.20 -14.42 -9.69
CA ARG A 553 -42.66 -14.33 -9.72
C ARG A 553 -43.05 -13.51 -10.93
N ALA A 554 -43.79 -14.12 -11.85
CA ALA A 554 -44.39 -13.44 -12.99
C ALA A 554 -45.12 -12.18 -12.50
N SER A 555 -44.77 -11.04 -13.09
CA SER A 555 -45.51 -9.81 -12.89
C SER A 555 -46.93 -10.02 -13.39
N THR A 556 -47.91 -9.96 -12.49
CA THR A 556 -49.31 -9.78 -12.86
C THR A 556 -49.43 -8.48 -13.66
N THR A 557 -49.73 -8.65 -14.93
CA THR A 557 -50.08 -7.63 -15.92
C THR A 557 -51.16 -6.68 -15.38
N VAL A 558 -50.93 -5.39 -15.51
CA VAL A 558 -51.95 -4.33 -15.40
C VAL A 558 -52.84 -4.39 -16.66
N PRO A 559 -54.17 -4.15 -16.59
CA PRO A 559 -55.04 -4.35 -17.73
C PRO A 559 -54.81 -3.32 -18.84
N SER A 560 -54.94 -3.80 -20.08
CA SER A 560 -54.97 -3.03 -21.32
C SER A 560 -56.07 -1.97 -21.29
N THR A 561 -55.70 -0.71 -21.53
CA THR A 561 -56.64 0.37 -21.83
C THR A 561 -57.16 0.21 -23.25
N ALA A 562 -58.48 0.06 -23.37
CA ALA A 562 -59.22 0.01 -24.62
C ALA A 562 -59.14 1.33 -25.38
N THR A 563 -58.94 1.20 -26.69
CA THR A 563 -59.04 2.23 -27.72
C THR A 563 -60.50 2.72 -27.83
N ALA A 564 -60.71 4.04 -27.73
CA ALA A 564 -61.96 4.68 -28.13
C ALA A 564 -61.69 5.54 -29.36
N THR A 565 -62.15 5.06 -30.52
CA THR A 565 -62.29 5.81 -31.76
C THR A 565 -63.58 6.62 -31.72
N SER A 566 -63.52 7.92 -31.99
CA SER A 566 -64.65 8.67 -32.53
C SER A 566 -64.16 9.85 -33.37
N THR A 567 -64.44 9.72 -34.66
CA THR A 567 -64.39 10.70 -35.74
C THR A 567 -65.37 11.86 -35.56
N ALA A 568 -65.03 13.05 -36.06
CA ALA A 568 -65.92 13.97 -36.78
C ALA A 568 -65.04 15.05 -37.49
N THR A 569 -64.94 15.05 -38.82
CA THR A 569 -65.62 15.99 -39.75
C THR A 569 -65.37 17.45 -39.33
N SER A 570 -64.53 18.23 -40.03
CA SER A 570 -64.74 18.78 -41.37
C SER A 570 -63.48 19.52 -41.83
#